data_AF-A0ABD0QLW2-F1
#
_entry.id   AF-A0ABD0QLW2-F1
#
_cell.length_a   1.000
_cell.length_b   1.000
_cell.length_c   1.000
_cell.angle_alpha   90.00
_cell.angle_beta   90.00
_cell.angle_gamma   90.00
#
_symmetry.space_group_name_H-M   'P 1'
#
loop_
_entity.id
_entity.type
_entity.pdbx_description
1 polymer ?
#
loop_
_entity_poly.entity_id
_entity_poly.type
_entity_poly.pdbx_seq_one_letter_code
_entity_poly.pdbx_strand_id
1 'polypeptide(L)' 'GTLQKFVDDVFVAILSTKRPPPIAVRFFFDFLDDMAEKHGIDDPETVHIWKTN' A
#
# COMPACT_ATOMS: atom_id res chain seq x y z
N GLY A 1 13.27 7.86 24.04
CA GLY A 1 12.93 8.76 22.92
C GLY A 1 11.45 9.04 22.96
N THR A 2 11.06 10.28 23.28
CA THR A 2 9.65 10.68 23.50
C THR A 2 8.81 10.69 22.22
N LEU A 3 9.46 10.79 21.05
CA LEU A 3 8.85 10.81 19.71
C LEU A 3 8.72 9.44 19.05
N GLN A 4 9.56 8.46 19.44
CA GLN A 4 9.60 7.14 18.79
C GLN A 4 8.23 6.46 18.84
N LYS A 5 7.56 6.53 19.99
CA LYS A 5 6.22 5.95 20.18
C LYS A 5 5.16 6.57 19.26
N PHE A 6 5.20 7.88 19.02
CA PHE A 6 4.24 8.53 18.12
C PHE A 6 4.48 8.14 16.66
N VAL A 7 5.75 8.00 16.27
CA VAL A 7 6.13 7.56 14.93
C VAL A 7 5.68 6.11 14.71
N ASP A 8 5.96 5.23 15.66
CA ASP A 8 5.55 3.82 15.61
C ASP A 8 4.01 3.69 15.59
N ASP A 9 3.29 4.45 16.42
CA ASP A 9 1.82 4.44 16.48
C ASP A 9 1.19 4.93 15.16
N VAL A 10 1.79 5.91 14.49
CA VAL A 10 1.34 6.41 13.17
C VAL A 10 1.60 5.38 12.08
N PHE A 11 2.80 4.78 12.02
CA PHE A 11 3.09 3.73 11.05
C PHE A 11 2.20 2.50 11.25
N VAL A 12 1.93 2.12 12.50
CA VAL A 12 0.96 1.06 12.80
C VAL A 12 -0.43 1.49 12.38
N ALA A 13 -0.87 2.72 12.64
CA ALA A 13 -2.22 3.14 12.23
C ALA A 13 -2.42 3.13 10.69
N ILE A 14 -1.38 3.46 9.92
CA ILE A 14 -1.43 3.53 8.46
C ILE A 14 -1.23 2.16 7.79
N LEU A 15 -0.28 1.36 8.29
CA LEU A 15 0.12 0.08 7.68
C LEU A 15 -0.47 -1.15 8.38
N SER A 16 -1.30 -0.98 9.41
CA SER A 16 -1.89 -2.13 10.12
C SER A 16 -2.86 -2.91 9.24
N THR A 17 -2.53 -4.17 9.01
CA THR A 17 -3.40 -5.18 8.40
C THR A 17 -4.45 -5.75 9.36
N LYS A 18 -4.52 -5.26 10.61
CA LYS A 18 -5.49 -5.74 11.64
C LYS A 18 -6.89 -5.18 11.44
N ARG A 19 -7.03 -4.12 10.65
CA ARG A 19 -8.32 -3.53 10.26
C ARG A 19 -8.45 -3.59 8.75
N PRO A 20 -9.65 -3.83 8.20
CA PRO A 20 -9.84 -3.76 6.76
C PRO A 20 -9.38 -2.37 6.28
N PRO A 21 -8.52 -2.30 5.25
CA PRO A 21 -8.00 -1.04 4.76
C PRO A 21 -9.16 -0.15 4.28
N PRO A 22 -9.00 1.18 4.33
CA PRO A 22 -9.99 2.10 3.75
C PRO A 22 -10.31 1.69 2.32
N ILE A 23 -11.60 1.72 1.95
CA ILE A 23 -12.09 1.26 0.63
C ILE A 23 -11.32 1.93 -0.53
N ALA A 24 -10.97 3.19 -0.38
CA ALA A 24 -10.19 3.94 -1.37
C ALA A 24 -8.79 3.36 -1.61
N VAL A 25 -8.10 2.90 -0.55
CA VAL A 25 -6.75 2.31 -0.65
C VAL A 25 -6.81 0.95 -1.34
N ARG A 26 -7.79 0.13 -0.94
CA ARG A 26 -8.03 -1.16 -1.60
C ARG A 26 -8.36 -0.97 -3.08
N PHE A 27 -9.29 -0.08 -3.40
CA PHE A 27 -9.66 0.22 -4.79
C PHE A 27 -8.47 0.73 -5.61
N PHE A 28 -7.62 1.57 -5.02
CA PHE A 28 -6.43 2.08 -5.72
C PHE A 28 -5.40 0.98 -5.98
N PHE A 29 -5.17 0.08 -5.02
CA PHE A 29 -4.30 -1.07 -5.25
C PHE A 29 -4.86 -2.06 -6.27
N ASP A 30 -6.16 -2.36 -6.20
CA ASP A 30 -6.86 -3.20 -7.18
C ASP A 30 -6.75 -2.57 -8.59
N PHE A 31 -6.90 -1.25 -8.71
CA PHE A 31 -6.72 -0.52 -9.97
C PHE A 31 -5.30 -0.61 -10.53
N LEU A 32 -4.27 -0.49 -9.68
CA LEU A 32 -2.88 -0.62 -10.10
C LEU A 32 -2.57 -2.05 -10.58
N ASP A 33 -3.13 -3.06 -9.93
CA ASP A 33 -2.99 -4.47 -10.33
C ASP A 33 -3.69 -4.71 -11.68
N ASP A 34 -4.92 -4.23 -11.87
CA ASP A 34 -5.64 -4.29 -13.15
C ASP A 34 -4.88 -3.60 -14.29
N MET A 35 -4.20 -2.49 -14.01
CA MET A 35 -3.39 -1.77 -14.99
C MET A 35 -2.11 -2.53 -15.33
N ALA A 36 -1.47 -3.17 -14.35
CA ALA A 36 -0.32 -4.02 -14.60
C ALA A 36 -0.69 -5.21 -15.50
N GLU A 37 -1.81 -5.88 -15.21
CA GLU A 37 -2.31 -7.00 -16.01
C GLU A 37 -2.69 -6.57 -17.43
N LYS A 38 -3.41 -5.45 -17.58
CA LYS A 38 -3.79 -4.91 -18.91
C LYS A 38 -2.60 -4.54 -19.78
N HIS A 39 -1.50 -4.10 -19.17
CA HIS A 39 -0.29 -3.70 -19.89
C HIS A 39 0.75 -4.81 -20.01
N GLY A 40 0.46 -6.03 -19.53
CA GLY A 40 1.38 -7.17 -19.58
C GLY A 40 2.63 -6.98 -18.72
N ILE A 41 2.50 -6.23 -17.62
CA ILE A 41 3.58 -6.03 -16.65
C ILE A 41 3.54 -7.21 -15.68
N ASP A 42 4.25 -8.27 -16.04
CA ASP A 42 4.38 -9.48 -15.21
C ASP A 42 5.44 -9.33 -14.11
N ASP A 43 6.18 -8.22 -14.10
CA ASP A 43 7.22 -7.93 -13.11
C ASP A 43 6.59 -7.40 -11.79
N PRO A 44 6.66 -8.17 -10.69
CA PRO A 44 6.11 -7.75 -9.40
C PRO A 44 6.83 -6.55 -8.79
N GLU A 45 8.09 -6.31 -9.16
CA GLU A 45 8.89 -5.19 -8.65
C GLU A 45 8.38 -3.86 -9.20
N THR A 46 8.03 -3.81 -10.48
CA THR A 46 7.40 -2.64 -11.12
C THR A 46 6.08 -2.26 -10.45
N VAL A 47 5.22 -3.25 -10.15
CA VAL A 47 3.95 -3.01 -9.44
C VAL A 47 4.20 -2.54 -8.01
N HIS A 48 5.20 -3.10 -7.33
CA HIS A 48 5.58 -2.68 -5.98
C HIS A 48 6.06 -1.22 -5.95
N ILE A 49 6.84 -0.78 -6.95
CA ILE A 49 7.27 0.62 -7.11
C ILE A 49 6.05 1.54 -7.28
N TRP A 50 5.06 1.15 -8.10
CA TRP A 50 3.84 1.96 -8.28
C TRP A 50 3.02 2.10 -7.00
N LYS A 51 3.01 1.07 -6.16
CA LYS A 51 2.32 1.07 -4.86
C LYS A 51 3.06 1.83 -3.77
N THR A 52 4.35 2.13 -3.98
CA THR A 52 5.23 2.77 -2.98
C THR A 52 5.60 4.22 -3.33
N ASN A 53 5.51 4.64 -4.61
CA ASN A 53 5.58 6.03 -5.05
C ASN A 53 4.29 6.81 -4.75
#